data_AF-A0A1Z3LVC1-F1
#
_entry.id   AF-A0A1Z3LVC1-F1
#
_cell.length_a   1.000
_cell.length_b   1.000
_cell.length_c   1.000
_cell.angle_alpha   90.00
_cell.angle_beta   90.00
_cell.angle_gamma   90.00
#
_symmetry.space_group_name_H-M   'P 1'
#
loop_
_entity.id
_entity.type
_entity.pdbx_description
1 polymer ?
#
loop_
_entity_poly.entity_id
_entity_poly.type
_entity_poly.pdbx_seq_one_letter_code
_entity_poly.pdbx_strand_id
1 'polypeptide(L)'
;MVKRIQDALRNDARINAAIGQAYRTSGASGRAILMWNGDWLQSPGEEGKGLAGVRQAIAVTVGFSSRACKAETVNGYVLLTLSDQPGAPRVALGGGRWRWSDLLSL
;
A
#
# COMPACT_ATOMS: atom_id res chain seq x y z
N MET A 1 -0.50 -11.00 -7.04
CA MET A 1 -0.32 -10.43 -5.68
C MET A 1 -1.25 -9.25 -5.38
N VAL A 2 -1.35 -8.25 -6.27
CA VAL A 2 -2.18 -7.03 -6.12
C VAL A 2 -3.54 -7.27 -5.46
N LYS A 3 -4.36 -8.17 -6.04
CA LYS A 3 -5.69 -8.50 -5.50
C LYS A 3 -5.65 -8.96 -4.05
N ARG A 4 -4.71 -9.83 -3.67
CA ARG A 4 -4.57 -10.32 -2.30
C ARG A 4 -4.29 -9.19 -1.31
N ILE A 5 -3.40 -8.26 -1.69
CA ILE A 5 -3.11 -7.08 -0.86
C ILE A 5 -4.35 -6.19 -0.77
N GLN A 6 -5.01 -5.92 -1.90
CA GLN A 6 -6.24 -5.13 -1.89
C GLN A 6 -7.32 -5.76 -1.01
N ASP A 7 -7.54 -7.06 -1.09
CA ASP A 7 -8.52 -7.77 -0.26
C ASP A 7 -8.17 -7.65 1.23
N ALA A 8 -6.88 -7.80 1.59
CA ALA A 8 -6.42 -7.63 2.97
C ALA A 8 -6.66 -6.20 3.50
N LEU A 9 -6.38 -5.17 2.69
CA LEU A 9 -6.61 -3.78 3.08
C LEU A 9 -8.11 -3.44 3.13
N ARG A 10 -8.89 -3.94 2.17
CA ARG A 10 -10.36 -3.73 2.07
C ARG A 10 -11.09 -4.36 3.24
N ASN A 11 -10.62 -5.49 3.75
CA ASN A 11 -11.25 -6.22 4.86
C ASN A 11 -10.93 -5.64 6.25
N ASP A 12 -10.01 -4.67 6.36
CA ASP A 12 -9.69 -4.02 7.62
C ASP A 12 -10.29 -2.60 7.69
N ALA A 13 -11.33 -2.44 8.51
CA ALA A 13 -12.04 -1.18 8.67
C ALA A 13 -11.15 -0.05 9.23
N ARG A 14 -10.16 -0.38 10.09
CA ARG A 14 -9.25 0.62 10.68
C ARG A 14 -8.26 1.12 9.64
N ILE A 15 -7.74 0.23 8.80
CA ILE A 15 -6.88 0.56 7.67
C ILE A 15 -7.61 1.41 6.65
N ASN A 16 -8.84 1.04 6.27
CA ASN A 16 -9.65 1.84 5.35
C ASN A 16 -9.90 3.26 5.90
N ALA A 17 -10.25 3.38 7.19
CA ALA A 17 -10.44 4.67 7.82
C ALA A 17 -9.16 5.51 7.84
N ALA A 18 -8.00 4.88 8.13
CA ALA A 18 -6.71 5.55 8.15
C ALA A 18 -6.31 6.10 6.77
N ILE A 19 -6.44 5.31 5.71
CA ILE A 19 -6.11 5.75 4.35
C ILE A 19 -7.10 6.83 3.90
N GLY A 20 -8.39 6.69 4.23
CA GLY A 20 -9.39 7.73 3.96
C GLY A 20 -9.08 9.06 4.65
N GLN A 21 -8.61 9.02 5.90
CA GLN A 21 -8.16 10.22 6.61
C GLN A 21 -6.90 10.82 5.96
N ALA A 22 -5.90 9.99 5.65
CA ALA A 22 -4.67 10.44 4.99
C ALA A 22 -4.95 11.10 3.64
N TYR A 23 -5.93 10.60 2.88
CA TYR A 23 -6.38 11.22 1.64
C TYR A 23 -6.96 12.62 1.84
N ARG A 24 -7.80 12.79 2.86
CA ARG A 24 -8.40 14.10 3.18
C ARG A 24 -7.36 15.12 3.64
N THR A 25 -6.34 14.68 4.36
CA THR A 25 -5.32 15.57 4.93
C THR A 25 -4.14 15.84 3.99
N SER A 26 -3.81 14.91 3.09
CA SER A 26 -2.68 15.06 2.16
C SER A 26 -2.94 16.06 1.03
N GLY A 27 -4.19 16.48 0.82
CA GLY A 27 -4.56 17.28 -0.36
C GLY A 27 -4.39 16.50 -1.67
N ALA A 28 -4.28 15.17 -1.60
CA ALA A 28 -4.20 14.32 -2.77
C ALA A 28 -5.56 14.36 -3.50
N SER A 29 -5.71 15.30 -4.45
CA SER A 29 -6.89 15.51 -5.30
C SER A 29 -7.18 14.32 -6.23
N GLY A 30 -7.49 13.16 -5.66
CA GLY A 30 -7.67 11.90 -6.37
C GLY A 30 -6.37 11.21 -6.81
N ARG A 31 -5.19 11.74 -6.45
CA ARG A 31 -3.88 11.13 -6.75
C ARG A 31 -3.55 10.04 -5.72
N ALA A 32 -2.79 9.02 -6.10
CA ALA A 32 -2.35 7.96 -5.19
C ALA A 32 -1.37 8.49 -4.14
N ILE A 33 -1.46 7.99 -2.91
CA ILE A 33 -0.43 8.19 -1.89
C ILE A 33 0.70 7.20 -2.19
N LEU A 34 1.90 7.69 -2.52
CA LEU A 34 3.07 6.84 -2.70
C LEU A 34 3.57 6.41 -1.32
N MET A 35 3.60 5.10 -1.07
CA MET A 35 3.97 4.57 0.26
C MET A 35 5.30 3.82 0.27
N TRP A 36 5.75 3.32 -0.87
CA TRP A 36 7.02 2.62 -0.99
C TRP A 36 7.59 2.85 -2.39
N ASN A 37 8.89 3.12 -2.50
CA ASN A 37 9.62 3.17 -3.77
C ASN A 37 11.10 2.86 -3.50
N GLY A 38 11.42 1.57 -3.35
CA GLY A 38 12.73 1.12 -2.85
C GLY A 38 12.79 1.13 -1.32
N ASP A 39 12.28 2.19 -0.69
CA ASP A 39 12.14 2.31 0.76
C ASP A 39 10.71 2.71 1.16
N TRP A 40 10.31 2.37 2.38
CA TRP A 40 9.04 2.81 2.95
C TRP A 40 9.06 4.32 3.20
N LEU A 41 8.18 5.03 2.52
CA LEU A 41 8.06 6.47 2.68
C LEU A 41 7.28 6.77 3.96
N GLN A 42 7.77 7.79 4.68
CA GLN A 42 7.09 8.39 5.81
C GLN A 42 6.73 9.82 5.40
N SER A 43 5.45 10.18 5.38
CA SER A 43 5.09 11.61 5.27
C SER A 43 5.04 12.23 6.66
N PRO A 44 5.48 13.50 6.84
CA PRO A 44 5.32 14.22 8.10
C PRO A 44 3.86 14.25 8.54
N GLY A 45 3.58 13.89 9.81
CA GLY A 45 2.22 13.76 10.34
C GLY A 45 1.56 12.38 10.15
N GLU A 46 2.25 11.42 9.54
CA GLU A 46 1.81 10.01 9.42
C GLU A 46 2.36 9.08 10.51
N GLU A 47 2.96 9.66 11.55
CA GLU A 47 3.57 8.98 12.71
C GLU A 47 2.55 8.22 13.58
N GLY A 48 1.24 8.45 13.36
CA GLY A 48 0.16 7.72 14.03
C GLY A 48 -0.02 6.28 13.54
N LYS A 49 -0.82 5.49 14.27
CA LYS A 49 -1.18 4.08 13.96
C LYS A 49 -1.74 3.85 12.54
N GLY A 50 -2.13 4.89 11.81
CA GLY A 50 -2.82 4.82 10.52
C GLY A 50 -2.01 4.17 9.40
N LEU A 51 -1.24 4.95 8.65
CA LEU A 51 -0.46 4.43 7.51
C LEU A 51 0.63 3.44 7.92
N ALA A 52 1.07 3.47 9.19
CA ALA A 52 1.89 2.40 9.76
C ALA A 52 1.18 1.02 9.71
N GLY A 53 -0.12 0.96 10.05
CA GLY A 53 -0.92 -0.25 9.95
C GLY A 53 -1.07 -0.74 8.51
N VAL A 54 -1.11 0.18 7.54
CA VAL A 54 -1.15 -0.15 6.10
C VAL A 54 0.15 -0.82 5.67
N ARG A 55 1.30 -0.23 6.02
CA ARG A 55 2.62 -0.81 5.74
C ARG A 55 2.73 -2.21 6.32
N GLN A 56 2.31 -2.37 7.58
CA GLN A 56 2.29 -3.66 8.26
C GLN A 56 1.38 -4.68 7.55
N ALA A 57 0.14 -4.31 7.18
CA ALA A 57 -0.77 -5.23 6.50
C ALA A 57 -0.25 -5.67 5.14
N ILE A 58 0.40 -4.77 4.39
CA ILE A 58 1.06 -5.10 3.13
C ILE A 58 2.21 -6.09 3.40
N ALA A 59 3.11 -5.78 4.33
CA ALA A 59 4.26 -6.63 4.66
C ALA A 59 3.83 -8.02 5.14
N VAL A 60 2.81 -8.12 6.01
CA VAL A 60 2.25 -9.40 6.47
C VAL A 60 1.67 -10.20 5.30
N THR A 61 0.86 -9.57 4.46
CA THR A 61 0.24 -10.24 3.30
C THR A 61 1.28 -10.80 2.33
N VAL A 62 2.35 -10.05 2.09
CA VAL A 62 3.47 -10.49 1.26
C VAL A 62 4.28 -11.58 1.96
N GLY A 63 4.60 -11.42 3.24
CA GLY A 63 5.40 -12.34 4.03
C GLY A 63 4.82 -13.75 4.05
N PHE A 64 3.50 -13.86 4.25
CA PHE A 64 2.75 -15.11 4.26
C PHE A 64 2.38 -15.64 2.86
N SER A 65 2.78 -14.97 1.78
CA SER A 65 2.58 -15.47 0.42
C SER A 65 3.63 -16.52 0.01
N SER A 66 3.32 -17.29 -1.05
CA SER A 66 4.22 -18.31 -1.59
C SER A 66 5.54 -17.71 -2.10
N ARG A 67 6.59 -18.54 -2.21
CA ARG A 67 7.89 -18.11 -2.76
C ARG A 67 7.76 -17.56 -4.18
N ALA A 68 6.92 -18.18 -5.02
CA ALA A 68 6.65 -17.71 -6.37
C ALA A 68 6.06 -16.30 -6.38
N CYS A 69 5.08 -16.03 -5.51
CA CYS A 69 4.49 -14.70 -5.38
C CYS A 69 5.49 -13.67 -4.85
N LYS A 70 6.35 -14.03 -3.90
CA LYS A 70 7.37 -13.11 -3.38
C LYS A 70 8.43 -12.75 -4.43
N ALA A 71 8.79 -13.72 -5.29
CA ALA A 71 9.79 -13.54 -6.33
C ALA A 71 9.26 -12.91 -7.63
N GLU A 72 7.94 -12.79 -7.79
CA GLU A 72 7.32 -12.16 -8.96
C GLU A 72 7.88 -10.74 -9.15
N THR A 73 8.42 -10.48 -10.35
CA THR A 73 8.98 -9.18 -10.72
C THR A 73 7.86 -8.26 -11.18
N VAL A 74 7.88 -7.04 -10.65
CA VAL A 74 6.97 -5.95 -10.99
C VAL A 74 7.77 -4.87 -11.71
N ASN A 75 7.17 -4.29 -12.76
CA ASN A 75 7.74 -3.16 -13.48
C ASN A 75 6.83 -1.94 -13.30
N GLY A 76 7.41 -0.81 -12.92
CA GLY A 76 6.71 0.44 -12.64
C GLY A 76 5.96 0.44 -11.31
N TYR A 77 4.96 1.31 -11.24
CA TYR A 77 4.10 1.48 -10.07
C TYR A 77 2.97 0.46 -10.06
N VAL A 78 2.70 -0.12 -8.90
CA VAL A 78 1.44 -0.80 -8.60
C VAL A 78 0.52 0.17 -7.90
N LEU A 79 -0.73 0.23 -8.36
CA LEU A 79 -1.81 0.95 -7.71
C LEU A 79 -2.70 -0.03 -6.95
N LEU A 80 -2.91 0.22 -5.66
CA LEU A 80 -3.84 -0.53 -4.81
C LEU A 80 -5.08 0.35 -4.58
N THR A 81 -6.26 -0.10 -5.01
CA THR A 81 -7.52 0.61 -4.81
C THR A 81 -8.31 0.01 -3.63
N LEU A 82 -8.78 0.86 -2.72
CA LEU A 82 -9.52 0.40 -1.53
C LEU A 82 -11.03 0.27 -1.73
N SER A 83 -11.56 0.80 -2.82
CA SER A 83 -12.90 0.49 -3.26
C SER A 83 -12.98 0.72 -4.77
N ASP A 84 -14.06 0.25 -5.36
CA ASP A 84 -14.32 0.41 -6.79
C ASP A 84 -15.15 1.69 -7.09
N GLN A 85 -15.38 2.52 -6.07
CA GLN A 85 -16.11 3.78 -6.21
C GLN A 85 -15.25 4.85 -6.87
N PRO A 86 -15.85 5.76 -7.67
CA PRO A 86 -15.13 6.92 -8.19
C PRO A 86 -14.51 7.75 -7.05
N GLY A 87 -13.25 8.11 -7.20
CA GLY A 87 -12.52 8.86 -6.16
C GLY A 87 -12.07 8.04 -4.96
N ALA A 88 -12.18 6.70 -5.00
CA ALA A 88 -11.70 5.83 -3.94
C ALA A 88 -10.23 6.12 -3.57
N PRO A 89 -9.87 6.04 -2.27
CA PRO A 89 -8.48 6.13 -1.84
C PRO A 89 -7.61 5.06 -2.50
N ARG A 90 -6.39 5.44 -2.87
CA ARG A 90 -5.43 4.58 -3.57
C ARG A 90 -4.02 4.75 -3.01
N VAL A 91 -3.31 3.64 -2.92
CA VAL A 91 -1.92 3.61 -2.52
C VAL A 91 -1.08 3.19 -3.72
N ALA A 92 0.07 3.83 -3.91
CA ALA A 92 1.05 3.42 -4.91
C ALA A 92 2.26 2.76 -4.24
N LEU A 93 2.76 1.70 -4.89
CA LEU A 93 3.99 0.99 -4.52
C LEU A 93 4.93 0.89 -5.71
N GLY A 94 6.21 1.12 -5.46
CA GLY A 94 7.31 0.83 -6.36
C GLY A 94 7.66 1.97 -7.31
N GLY A 95 8.16 1.56 -8.46
CA GLY A 95 8.89 2.37 -9.44
C GLY A 95 9.95 1.46 -10.10
N GLY A 96 10.42 1.79 -11.31
CA GLY A 96 11.48 1.00 -11.97
C GLY A 96 11.16 -0.50 -12.09
N ARG A 97 12.03 -1.36 -11.57
CA ARG A 97 11.85 -2.82 -11.53
C ARG A 97 12.14 -3.34 -10.12
N TRP A 98 11.22 -4.09 -9.54
CA TRP A 98 11.28 -4.57 -8.15
C TRP A 98 10.55 -5.91 -7.99
N ARG A 99 10.57 -6.50 -6.80
CA ARG A 99 9.85 -7.74 -6.44
C ARG A 99 9.00 -7.51 -5.20
N TRP A 100 7.94 -8.30 -5.05
CA TRP A 100 7.10 -8.22 -3.84
C TRP A 100 7.89 -8.44 -2.55
N SER A 101 8.91 -9.31 -2.57
CA SER A 101 9.81 -9.52 -1.43
C SER A 101 10.50 -8.25 -0.93
N ASP A 102 10.69 -7.24 -1.78
CA ASP A 102 11.44 -6.04 -1.44
C ASP A 102 10.67 -5.17 -0.42
N LEU A 103 9.34 -5.34 -0.35
CA LEU A 103 8.46 -4.73 0.66
C LEU A 103 8.66 -5.29 2.08
N LEU A 104 9.40 -6.39 2.23
CA LEU A 104 9.69 -6.99 3.53
C LEU A 104 10.91 -6.38 4.23
N SER A 105 11.64 -5.51 3.52
CA SER A 105 12.74 -4.69 4.06
C SER A 105 12.10 -3.53 4.83
N LEU A 106 11.72 -3.78 6.09
CA LEU A 106 11.19 -2.77 7.01
C LEU A 106 12.32 -2.05 7.75
#